data_AF-A0A1I6RY08-F1
#
_entry.id   AF-A0A1I6RY08-F1
#
_cell.length_a   1.000
_cell.length_b   1.000
_cell.length_c   1.000
_cell.angle_alpha   90.00
_cell.angle_beta   90.00
_cell.angle_gamma   90.00
#
_symmetry.space_group_name_H-M   'P 1'
#
loop_
_entity.id
_entity.type
_entity.pdbx_description
1 polymer ?
#
loop_
_entity_poly.entity_id
_entity_poly.type
_entity_poly.pdbx_seq_one_letter_code
_entity_poly.pdbx_strand_id
1 'polypeptide(L)' 'MKTLIASALIASAALTGAASAAVATASPARAQIERALPGADLSGLSADQIVLVAQVIDSADNDNDGALAAKALIQNLR' A
#
# COMPACT_ATOMS: atom_id res chain seq x y z
N MET A 1 31.22 26.14 15.11
CA MET A 1 30.94 24.78 14.59
C MET A 1 29.96 24.04 15.52
N LYS A 2 28.65 24.36 15.49
CA LYS A 2 27.67 23.83 16.49
C LYS A 2 26.26 23.53 15.93
N THR A 3 26.00 23.72 14.64
CA THR A 3 24.61 23.80 14.12
C THR A 3 24.21 22.66 13.18
N LEU A 4 25.03 21.62 13.01
CA LEU A 4 24.76 20.57 12.02
C LEU A 4 23.93 19.38 12.54
N ILE A 5 23.63 19.30 13.84
CA ILE A 5 22.94 18.14 14.42
C ILE A 5 21.40 18.30 14.41
N ALA A 6 20.86 19.51 14.27
CA ALA A 6 19.42 19.75 14.34
C ALA A 6 18.64 19.31 13.08
N SER A 7 19.25 19.35 11.90
CA SER A 7 18.54 19.14 10.62
C SER A 7 18.18 17.67 10.34
N ALA A 8 18.85 16.71 10.97
CA ALA A 8 18.56 15.27 10.76
C ALA A 8 17.28 14.82 11.49
N LEU A 9 16.94 15.45 12.62
CA LEU A 9 15.76 15.09 13.42
C LEU A 9 14.44 15.47 12.75
N ILE A 10 14.42 16.57 11.99
CA ILE A 10 13.22 17.07 11.30
C ILE A 10 12.87 16.17 10.09
N ALA A 11 13.87 15.63 9.39
CA ALA A 11 13.65 14.70 8.28
C ALA A 11 13.02 13.37 8.74
N SER A 12 13.34 12.91 9.94
CA SER A 12 12.79 11.65 10.47
C SER A 12 11.31 11.75 10.87
N ALA A 13 10.87 12.91 11.38
CA ALA A 13 9.46 13.13 11.71
C ALA A 13 8.57 13.22 10.45
N ALA A 14 9.07 13.79 9.36
CA ALA A 14 8.37 13.84 8.08
C ALA A 14 8.27 12.45 7.41
N LEU A 15 9.33 11.64 7.50
CA LEU A 15 9.32 10.25 7.01
C LEU A 15 8.35 9.37 7.81
N THR A 16 8.30 9.53 9.14
CA THR A 16 7.32 8.84 9.98
C THR A 16 5.89 9.31 9.71
N GLY A 17 5.67 10.61 9.49
CA GLY A 17 4.36 11.16 9.14
C GLY A 17 3.82 10.64 7.80
N ALA A 18 4.68 10.52 6.79
CA ALA A 18 4.33 9.95 5.48
C ALA A 18 4.03 8.44 5.55
N ALA A 19 4.80 7.69 6.36
CA ALA A 19 4.55 6.27 6.58
C ALA A 19 3.21 6.02 7.31
N SER A 20 2.86 6.86 8.29
CA SER A 20 1.56 6.75 8.97
C SER A 20 0.37 7.04 8.04
N ALA A 21 0.51 7.98 7.10
CA ALA A 21 -0.53 8.24 6.09
C ALA A 21 -0.68 7.07 5.11
N ALA A 22 0.43 6.51 4.62
CA ALA A 22 0.42 5.35 3.73
C ALA A 22 -0.18 4.10 4.40
N VAL A 23 0.11 3.86 5.69
CA VAL A 23 -0.49 2.77 6.47
C VAL A 23 -1.98 3.00 6.71
N ALA A 24 -2.39 4.25 7.00
CA ALA A 24 -3.79 4.61 7.18
C ALA A 24 -4.61 4.38 5.90
N THR A 25 -4.05 4.64 4.72
CA THR A 25 -4.69 4.36 3.42
C THR A 25 -4.60 2.89 3.01
N ALA A 26 -3.56 2.16 3.45
CA ALA A 26 -3.43 0.73 3.16
C ALA A 26 -4.49 -0.10 3.90
N SER A 27 -4.90 0.27 5.11
CA SER A 27 -5.90 -0.48 5.88
C SER A 27 -7.26 -0.68 5.16
N PRO A 28 -7.92 0.37 4.62
CA PRO A 28 -9.15 0.18 3.83
C PRO A 28 -8.89 -0.53 2.49
N ALA A 29 -7.71 -0.32 1.88
CA ALA A 29 -7.31 -1.01 0.65
C ALA A 29 -7.18 -2.53 0.87
N ARG A 30 -6.61 -2.98 2.01
CA ARG A 30 -6.55 -4.41 2.39
C ARG A 30 -7.95 -5.01 2.50
N ALA A 31 -8.86 -4.32 3.17
CA ALA A 31 -10.24 -4.78 3.34
C ALA A 31 -11.01 -4.85 2.01
N GLN A 32 -10.66 -4.02 1.01
CA GLN A 32 -11.21 -4.11 -0.34
C GLN A 32 -10.65 -5.32 -1.09
N ILE A 33 -9.33 -5.52 -1.03
CA ILE A 33 -8.66 -6.66 -1.65
C ILE A 33 -9.14 -7.98 -1.05
N GLU A 34 -9.31 -8.09 0.27
CA GLU A 34 -9.83 -9.29 0.91
C GLU A 34 -11.28 -9.61 0.50
N ARG A 35 -12.10 -8.58 0.22
CA ARG A 35 -13.46 -8.77 -0.29
C ARG A 35 -13.49 -9.28 -1.72
N ALA A 36 -12.63 -8.73 -2.60
CA ALA A 36 -12.54 -9.16 -3.98
C ALA A 36 -11.77 -10.48 -4.16
N LEU A 37 -10.79 -10.73 -3.30
CA LEU A 37 -9.84 -11.83 -3.39
C LEU A 37 -9.60 -12.45 -1.99
N PRO A 38 -10.56 -13.23 -1.46
CA PRO A 38 -10.45 -13.83 -0.14
C PRO A 38 -9.27 -14.82 -0.09
N GLY A 39 -8.41 -14.68 0.93
CA GLY A 39 -7.20 -15.50 1.08
C GLY A 39 -5.99 -15.02 0.27
N ALA A 40 -6.04 -13.82 -0.30
CA ALA A 40 -4.87 -13.20 -0.91
C ALA A 40 -3.79 -12.92 0.15
N ASP A 41 -2.58 -13.42 -0.06
CA ASP A 41 -1.46 -13.13 0.84
C ASP A 41 -0.88 -11.74 0.53
N LEU A 42 -1.21 -10.78 1.40
CA LEU A 42 -0.71 -9.39 1.34
C LEU A 42 0.45 -9.14 2.32
N SER A 43 0.88 -10.19 3.03
CA SER A 43 1.83 -10.11 4.16
C SER A 43 3.24 -9.68 3.73
N GLY A 44 3.57 -9.83 2.44
CA GLY A 44 4.85 -9.40 1.85
C GLY A 44 4.79 -8.08 1.10
N LEU A 45 3.64 -7.41 1.02
CA LEU A 45 3.46 -6.19 0.23
C LEU A 45 3.64 -4.93 1.09
N SER A 46 4.30 -3.93 0.51
CA SER A 46 4.38 -2.58 1.08
C SER A 46 3.03 -1.86 1.02
N ALA A 47 2.84 -0.83 1.84
CA ALA A 47 1.59 -0.05 1.87
C ALA A 47 1.21 0.51 0.48
N ASP A 48 2.17 1.05 -0.26
CA ASP A 48 1.96 1.56 -1.63
C ASP A 48 1.53 0.46 -2.61
N GLN A 49 2.11 -0.73 -2.47
CA GLN A 49 1.75 -1.89 -3.30
C GLN A 49 0.33 -2.35 -3.04
N ILE A 50 -0.11 -2.35 -1.78
CA ILE A 50 -1.48 -2.68 -1.41
C ILE A 50 -2.45 -1.64 -2.00
N VAL A 51 -2.12 -0.35 -1.94
CA VAL A 51 -2.96 0.70 -2.55
C VAL A 51 -3.05 0.54 -4.06
N LEU A 52 -1.95 0.22 -4.74
CA LEU A 52 -1.93 -0.08 -6.17
C LEU A 52 -2.83 -1.27 -6.54
N VAL A 53 -2.76 -2.37 -5.77
CA VAL A 53 -3.63 -3.53 -5.98
C VAL A 53 -5.11 -3.15 -5.82
N ALA A 54 -5.45 -2.38 -4.77
CA ALA A 54 -6.81 -1.93 -4.54
C ALA A 54 -7.32 -1.00 -5.66
N GLN A 55 -6.47 -0.10 -6.17
CA GLN A 55 -6.80 0.74 -7.34
C GLN A 55 -7.06 -0.07 -8.60
N VAL A 56 -6.31 -1.16 -8.83
CA VAL A 56 -6.55 -2.05 -9.97
C VAL A 56 -7.91 -2.74 -9.86
N ILE A 57 -8.33 -3.13 -8.65
CA ILE A 57 -9.66 -3.69 -8.41
C ILE A 57 -10.74 -2.64 -8.68
N ASP A 58 -10.54 -1.41 -8.18
CA ASP A 58 -11.48 -0.30 -8.33
C ASP A 58 -11.61 0.20 -9.79
N SER A 59 -10.51 0.15 -10.54
CA SER A 59 -10.46 0.58 -11.95
C SER A 59 -10.96 -0.48 -12.93
N ALA A 60 -11.24 -1.70 -12.46
CA ALA A 60 -11.70 -2.78 -13.31
C ALA A 60 -13.20 -2.66 -13.61
N ASP A 61 -13.57 -2.98 -14.85
CA ASP A 61 -14.94 -2.85 -15.35
C ASP A 61 -15.92 -3.82 -14.65
N ASN A 62 -15.41 -4.97 -14.19
CA ASN A 62 -16.15 -5.97 -13.44
C ASN A 62 -15.29 -6.57 -12.32
N ASP A 63 -15.92 -6.96 -11.20
CA ASP A 63 -15.25 -7.53 -10.01
C ASP A 63 -14.32 -8.71 -10.35
N ASN A 64 -14.71 -9.54 -11.32
CA ASN A 64 -13.93 -10.71 -11.72
C ASN A 64 -12.62 -10.35 -12.43
N ASP A 65 -12.64 -9.34 -13.30
CA ASP A 65 -11.43 -8.83 -13.97
C ASP A 65 -10.51 -8.12 -12.99
N GLY A 66 -11.08 -7.34 -12.06
CA GLY A 66 -10.34 -6.68 -10.99
C GLY A 66 -9.62 -7.67 -10.08
N ALA A 67 -10.31 -8.74 -9.67
CA ALA A 67 -9.75 -9.83 -8.88
C ALA A 67 -8.60 -10.55 -9.59
N LEU A 68 -8.75 -10.85 -10.89
CA LEU A 68 -7.71 -11.51 -11.69
C LEU A 68 -6.49 -10.60 -11.88
N ALA A 69 -6.71 -9.33 -12.22
CA ALA A 69 -5.64 -8.35 -12.40
C ALA A 69 -4.89 -8.09 -11.09
N ALA A 70 -5.62 -7.96 -9.97
CA ALA A 70 -5.05 -7.85 -8.63
C ALA A 70 -4.19 -9.05 -8.26
N LYS A 71 -4.68 -10.26 -8.52
CA LYS A 71 -3.92 -11.50 -8.28
C LYS A 71 -2.62 -11.54 -9.10
N ALA A 72 -2.68 -11.15 -10.38
CA ALA A 72 -1.50 -11.07 -11.23
C ALA A 72 -0.48 -10.03 -10.72
N LEU A 73 -0.97 -8.88 -10.25
CA LEU A 73 -0.13 -7.82 -9.68
C LEU A 73 0.56 -8.30 -8.39
N ILE A 74 -0.18 -8.93 -7.47
CA ILE A 74 0.36 -9.50 -6.23
C ILE A 74 1.46 -10.53 -6.53
N GLN A 75 1.28 -11.37 -7.56
CA GLN A 75 2.30 -12.35 -7.96
C GLN A 75 3.55 -11.70 -8.57
N ASN A 76 3.41 -10.55 -9.25
CA ASN A 76 4.54 -9.83 -9.85
C ASN A 76 5.36 -9.04 -8.81
N LEU A 77 4.72 -8.64 -7.71
CA LEU A 77 5.33 -7.83 -6.64
C LEU A 77 6.03 -8.67 -5.56
N ARG A 78 5.92 -10.00 -5.63
CA ARG A 78 6.63 -10.97 -4.78
C ARG A 78 7.92 -11.43 -5.43
#